data_AF-A0A936YHQ0-F1
#
_entry.id   AF-A0A936YHQ0-F1
#
_cell.length_a   1.000
_cell.length_b   1.000
_cell.length_c   1.000
_cell.angle_alpha   90.00
_cell.angle_beta   90.00
_cell.angle_gamma   90.00
#
_symmetry.space_group_name_H-M   'P 1'
#
loop_
_entity.id
_entity.type
_entity.pdbx_description
1 polymer ?
#
loop_
_entity_poly.entity_id
_entity_poly.type
_entity_poly.pdbx_seq_one_letter_code
_entity_poly.pdbx_strand_id
1 'polypeptide(L)'
;MRQWSIYHLGVLKHGWRSVKDSDGKEIGDISIENRKIQDFVFDPEGYVDAYGDFTSYLGERIKKTAGELIELFPKHEAYIKTITEGRMGTECVYTEWWTDTYCFVTFKEKVLDKHKNEYFKYPESSTDELGQPILDDVGQPIVTKPRNHFAAPKKPYTFLSVYSLQEQPHDITGLIEQNIANQRRITKRTEQIDYNADNSNNGYAFSEDNFNQETAKQAATARRKGNPILVPSGGPIDRAIYPLPAQDLPVGFFNELEISKNDLRSSWGIQGIAAQQPDEDQTARGMILNQAQDTSRIGGGIGDAIEQVADNVFNWFVQLYYVFYDEQHFAAIMGSAKAVEYVTISNSDLTTQLIVSVSPDSLRPKDEITQINMAQALFDKGAIGPKTLLTMLDFPNADEAAGDGILYKTDPMAYMMLNFPDLAQQLQQAQQQQAQTQMMNEAQATGMNTAATAANTPPEEVTEPEKNVAMDPASAALSQVPLP
;
A
#
# COMPACT_ATOMS: atom_id res chain seq x y z
N MET A 1 -3.13 -4.76 -9.85
CA MET A 1 -3.25 -3.32 -10.14
C MET A 1 -2.99 -2.94 -11.59
N ARG A 2 -1.74 -2.90 -12.10
CA ARG A 2 -1.47 -2.38 -13.47
C ARG A 2 -2.31 -3.05 -14.57
N GLN A 3 -2.43 -4.37 -14.54
CA GLN A 3 -3.23 -5.09 -15.54
C GLN A 3 -4.71 -4.70 -15.46
N TRP A 4 -5.29 -4.67 -14.26
CA TRP A 4 -6.67 -4.23 -14.03
C TRP A 4 -6.89 -2.80 -14.55
N SER A 5 -6.01 -1.86 -14.26
CA SER A 5 -6.18 -0.46 -14.70
C SER A 5 -6.19 -0.29 -16.23
N ILE A 6 -5.55 -1.18 -16.97
CA ILE A 6 -5.43 -1.11 -18.45
C ILE A 6 -6.46 -1.99 -19.14
N TYR A 7 -6.74 -3.17 -18.60
CA TYR A 7 -7.53 -4.22 -19.24
C TYR A 7 -8.81 -4.58 -18.49
N HIS A 8 -9.19 -3.78 -17.48
CA HIS A 8 -10.43 -3.93 -16.69
C HIS A 8 -10.53 -5.22 -15.88
N LEU A 9 -9.45 -6.00 -15.81
CA LEU A 9 -9.35 -7.24 -15.05
C LEU A 9 -7.89 -7.57 -14.74
N GLY A 10 -7.62 -8.02 -13.52
CA GLY A 10 -6.33 -8.61 -13.12
C GLY A 10 -6.49 -10.07 -12.75
N VAL A 11 -5.47 -10.91 -12.99
CA VAL A 11 -5.54 -12.36 -12.70
C VAL A 11 -4.28 -12.85 -12.02
N LEU A 12 -4.44 -13.54 -10.89
CA LEU A 12 -3.39 -14.29 -10.22
C LEU A 12 -3.73 -15.78 -10.33
N LYS A 13 -2.79 -16.59 -10.83
CA LYS A 13 -2.89 -18.05 -10.82
C LYS A 13 -2.14 -18.60 -9.62
N HIS A 14 -2.81 -19.46 -8.87
CA HIS A 14 -2.23 -20.21 -7.76
C HIS A 14 -1.72 -21.54 -8.28
N GLY A 15 -0.54 -21.94 -7.85
CA GLY A 15 0.05 -23.20 -8.25
C GLY A 15 0.94 -23.77 -7.16
N TRP A 16 1.34 -25.01 -7.38
CA TRP A 16 2.33 -25.70 -6.58
C TRP A 16 3.52 -26.01 -7.47
N ARG A 17 4.72 -25.54 -7.09
CA ARG A 17 5.93 -25.78 -7.86
C ARG A 17 6.93 -26.56 -7.03
N SER A 18 7.34 -27.72 -7.53
CA SER A 18 8.48 -28.44 -7.00
C SER A 18 9.77 -27.67 -7.31
N VAL A 19 10.44 -27.18 -6.26
CA VAL A 19 11.75 -26.53 -6.33
C VAL A 19 12.78 -27.51 -5.79
N LYS A 20 13.93 -27.64 -6.44
CA LYS A 20 15.03 -28.45 -5.88
C LYS A 20 15.80 -27.61 -4.88
N ASP A 21 15.96 -28.12 -3.66
CA ASP A 21 16.78 -27.51 -2.61
C ASP A 21 18.29 -27.62 -2.94
N SER A 22 19.15 -27.01 -2.13
CA SER A 22 20.61 -27.11 -2.22
C SER A 22 21.12 -28.56 -2.20
N ASP A 23 20.38 -29.45 -1.55
CA ASP A 23 20.67 -30.89 -1.48
C ASP A 23 20.05 -31.69 -2.65
N GLY A 24 19.42 -31.02 -3.61
CA GLY A 24 18.79 -31.64 -4.78
C GLY A 24 17.45 -32.35 -4.50
N LYS A 25 16.96 -32.29 -3.26
CA LYS A 25 15.62 -32.79 -2.88
C LYS A 25 14.54 -31.86 -3.44
N GLU A 26 13.47 -32.41 -4.00
CA GLU A 26 12.33 -31.62 -4.43
C GLU A 26 11.50 -31.20 -3.22
N ILE A 27 11.59 -29.93 -2.87
CA ILE A 27 10.72 -29.27 -1.89
C ILE A 27 9.69 -28.50 -2.68
N GLY A 28 8.42 -28.88 -2.54
CA GLY A 28 7.34 -28.12 -3.14
C GLY A 28 7.10 -26.82 -2.37
N ASP A 29 6.89 -25.73 -3.11
CA ASP A 29 6.46 -24.47 -2.53
C ASP A 29 5.31 -23.87 -3.34
N ILE A 30 4.58 -22.96 -2.69
CA ILE A 30 3.47 -22.25 -3.30
C ILE A 30 4.00 -21.27 -4.34
N SER A 31 3.42 -21.30 -5.54
CA SER A 31 3.67 -20.31 -6.57
C SER A 31 2.43 -19.44 -6.79
N ILE A 32 2.64 -18.13 -6.85
CA ILE A 32 1.67 -17.19 -7.44
C ILE A 32 2.28 -16.66 -8.71
N GLU A 33 1.53 -16.77 -9.80
CA GLU A 33 1.92 -16.21 -11.08
C GLU A 33 0.89 -15.19 -11.57
N ASN A 34 1.38 -14.00 -11.89
CA ASN A 34 0.57 -12.98 -12.53
C ASN A 34 0.36 -13.34 -14.01
N ARG A 35 -0.87 -13.71 -14.38
CA ARG A 35 -1.20 -14.16 -15.74
C ARG A 35 -1.72 -13.00 -16.58
N LYS A 36 -1.49 -13.05 -17.89
CA LYS A 36 -1.93 -12.01 -18.81
C LYS A 36 -3.36 -12.27 -19.23
N ILE A 37 -4.23 -11.28 -19.04
CA ILE A 37 -5.65 -11.42 -19.38
C ILE A 37 -5.93 -11.72 -20.86
N GLN A 38 -5.05 -11.28 -21.77
CA GLN A 38 -5.19 -11.54 -23.21
C GLN A 38 -5.06 -13.01 -23.58
N ASP A 39 -4.43 -13.80 -22.70
CA ASP A 39 -4.26 -15.22 -22.89
C ASP A 39 -5.49 -16.00 -22.40
N PHE A 40 -6.49 -15.34 -21.78
CA PHE A 40 -7.70 -16.00 -21.32
C PHE A 40 -8.83 -16.01 -22.35
N VAL A 41 -9.67 -17.04 -22.24
CA VAL A 41 -10.94 -17.19 -22.93
C VAL A 41 -12.01 -17.35 -21.86
N PHE A 42 -12.87 -16.35 -21.71
CA PHE A 42 -13.95 -16.37 -20.74
C PHE A 42 -15.25 -16.84 -21.38
N ASP A 43 -16.09 -17.49 -20.58
CA ASP A 43 -17.50 -17.63 -20.89
C ASP A 43 -18.16 -16.24 -20.95
N PRO A 44 -18.87 -15.87 -22.03
CA PRO A 44 -19.56 -14.59 -22.13
C PRO A 44 -20.57 -14.31 -21.00
N GLU A 45 -21.18 -15.35 -20.44
CA GLU A 45 -22.15 -15.23 -19.33
C GLU A 45 -21.47 -15.24 -17.94
N GLY A 46 -20.18 -15.55 -17.89
CA GLY A 46 -19.42 -15.57 -16.65
C GLY A 46 -19.04 -14.16 -16.19
N TYR A 47 -18.92 -14.01 -14.87
CA TYR A 47 -18.48 -12.78 -14.25
C TYR A 47 -17.58 -13.07 -13.05
N VAL A 48 -16.85 -12.04 -12.62
CA VAL A 48 -16.09 -12.06 -11.37
C VAL A 48 -17.00 -11.62 -10.25
N ASP A 49 -17.17 -12.46 -9.25
CA ASP A 49 -17.96 -12.16 -8.07
C ASP A 49 -17.22 -11.19 -7.13
N ALA A 50 -17.86 -10.81 -6.03
CA ALA A 50 -17.23 -9.93 -5.05
C ALA A 50 -15.91 -10.55 -4.53
N TYR A 51 -15.87 -11.86 -4.29
CA TYR A 51 -14.70 -12.57 -3.77
C TYR A 51 -13.59 -12.77 -4.81
N GLY A 52 -13.68 -12.17 -6.00
CA GLY A 52 -12.66 -12.36 -7.03
C GLY A 52 -12.64 -13.78 -7.60
N ASP A 53 -13.70 -14.57 -7.40
CA ASP A 53 -13.88 -15.86 -8.03
C ASP A 53 -14.67 -15.67 -9.34
N PHE A 54 -14.26 -16.37 -10.40
CA PHE A 54 -15.01 -16.37 -11.66
C PHE A 54 -16.12 -17.43 -11.59
N THR A 55 -17.37 -17.09 -11.91
CA THR A 55 -18.51 -17.98 -11.66
C THR A 55 -18.68 -19.12 -12.68
N SER A 56 -18.17 -18.98 -13.90
CA SER A 56 -18.32 -19.98 -14.97
C SER A 56 -17.00 -20.70 -15.30
N TYR A 57 -16.90 -21.32 -16.47
CA TYR A 57 -15.69 -21.90 -17.00
C TYR A 57 -14.78 -20.85 -17.63
N LEU A 58 -13.48 -21.09 -17.58
CA LEU A 58 -12.49 -20.23 -18.22
C LEU A 58 -11.42 -21.08 -18.88
N GLY A 59 -10.82 -20.55 -19.94
CA GLY A 59 -9.68 -21.16 -20.62
C GLY A 59 -8.46 -20.26 -20.53
N GLU A 60 -7.28 -20.82 -20.27
CA GLU A 60 -5.99 -20.13 -20.36
C GLU A 60 -5.19 -20.67 -21.55
N ARG A 61 -4.78 -19.79 -22.46
CA ARG A 61 -3.93 -20.12 -23.61
C ARG A 61 -2.47 -20.10 -23.19
N ILE A 62 -1.84 -21.25 -23.20
CA ILE A 62 -0.45 -21.42 -22.77
C ILE A 62 0.42 -21.70 -23.99
N LYS A 63 1.53 -20.95 -24.10
CA LYS A 63 2.54 -21.12 -25.15
C LYS A 63 3.64 -22.04 -24.66
N LYS A 64 3.89 -23.12 -25.39
CA LYS A 64 4.97 -24.09 -25.14
C LYS A 64 5.56 -24.59 -26.44
N THR A 65 6.80 -25.05 -26.42
CA THR A 65 7.38 -25.73 -27.59
C THR A 65 6.73 -27.10 -27.79
N ALA A 66 6.73 -27.60 -29.02
CA ALA A 66 6.20 -28.93 -29.32
C ALA A 66 6.89 -30.04 -28.52
N GLY A 67 8.20 -29.91 -28.25
CA GLY A 67 8.95 -30.81 -27.39
C GLY A 67 8.41 -30.87 -25.95
N GLU A 68 8.30 -29.70 -25.30
CA GLU A 68 7.72 -29.61 -23.94
C GLU A 68 6.28 -30.11 -23.89
N LEU A 69 5.49 -29.88 -24.95
CA LEU A 69 4.10 -30.36 -25.01
C LEU A 69 4.02 -31.88 -25.07
N ILE A 70 4.97 -32.53 -25.74
CA ILE A 70 5.07 -34.00 -25.79
C ILE A 70 5.51 -34.56 -24.43
N GLU A 71 6.42 -33.88 -23.74
CA GLU A 71 6.83 -34.25 -22.37
C GLU A 71 5.65 -34.19 -21.39
N LEU A 72 4.80 -33.16 -21.50
CA LEU A 72 3.60 -33.02 -20.69
C LEU A 72 2.52 -34.06 -21.05
N PHE A 73 2.34 -34.37 -22.34
CA PHE A 73 1.27 -35.24 -22.83
C PHE A 73 1.80 -36.42 -23.68
N PRO A 74 2.54 -37.37 -23.08
CA PRO A 74 3.22 -38.44 -23.82
C PRO A 74 2.25 -39.35 -24.57
N LYS A 75 1.03 -39.54 -24.06
CA LYS A 75 -0.03 -40.35 -24.69
C LYS A 75 -0.49 -39.79 -26.05
N HIS A 76 -0.23 -38.52 -26.33
CA HIS A 76 -0.64 -37.83 -27.56
C HIS A 76 0.51 -37.38 -28.44
N GLU A 77 1.71 -37.92 -28.21
CA GLU A 77 2.93 -37.62 -28.97
C GLU A 77 2.71 -37.70 -30.50
N ALA A 78 2.10 -38.80 -30.98
CA ALA A 78 1.87 -38.99 -32.42
C ALA A 78 1.02 -37.87 -33.03
N TYR A 79 -0.04 -37.44 -32.32
CA TYR A 79 -0.92 -36.36 -32.78
C TYR A 79 -0.19 -35.02 -32.81
N ILE A 80 0.57 -34.70 -31.75
CA ILE A 80 1.34 -33.46 -31.67
C ILE A 80 2.37 -33.40 -32.80
N LYS A 81 3.11 -34.49 -33.04
CA LYS A 81 4.09 -34.58 -34.13
C LYS A 81 3.46 -34.41 -35.52
N THR A 82 2.26 -34.95 -35.74
CA THR A 82 1.55 -34.76 -37.01
C THR A 82 1.19 -33.30 -37.25
N ILE A 83 0.68 -32.60 -36.22
CA ILE A 83 0.28 -31.20 -36.32
C ILE A 83 1.49 -30.26 -36.49
N THR A 84 2.63 -30.61 -35.89
CA THR A 84 3.86 -29.79 -35.92
C THR A 84 4.83 -30.19 -37.04
N GLU A 85 4.44 -31.09 -37.93
CA GLU A 85 5.27 -31.64 -39.00
C GLU A 85 6.62 -32.21 -38.48
N GLY A 86 6.62 -32.74 -37.25
CA GLY A 86 7.81 -33.27 -36.59
C GLY A 86 8.81 -32.22 -36.09
N ARG A 87 8.52 -30.92 -36.20
CA ARG A 87 9.42 -29.84 -35.78
C ARG A 87 9.25 -29.53 -34.28
N MET A 88 10.15 -30.07 -33.46
CA MET A 88 10.09 -29.96 -31.98
C MET A 88 10.21 -28.53 -31.43
N GLY A 89 10.89 -27.64 -32.17
CA GLY A 89 11.05 -26.23 -31.78
C GLY A 89 9.86 -25.33 -32.13
N THR A 90 8.79 -25.86 -32.72
CA THR A 90 7.62 -25.05 -33.11
C THR A 90 6.84 -24.62 -31.88
N GLU A 91 6.57 -23.33 -31.75
CA GLU A 91 5.71 -22.80 -30.70
C GLU A 91 4.26 -23.26 -30.92
N CYS A 92 3.72 -23.93 -29.92
CA CYS A 92 2.37 -24.44 -29.88
C CYS A 92 1.59 -23.69 -28.80
N VAL A 93 0.34 -23.35 -29.12
CA VAL A 93 -0.62 -22.79 -28.16
C VAL A 93 -1.64 -23.87 -27.84
N TYR A 94 -1.69 -24.32 -26.59
CA TYR A 94 -2.79 -25.14 -26.08
C TYR A 94 -3.65 -24.32 -25.13
N THR A 95 -4.90 -24.73 -24.91
CA THR A 95 -5.81 -24.07 -23.97
C THR A 95 -6.13 -25.02 -22.83
N GLU A 96 -5.82 -24.59 -21.61
CA GLU A 96 -6.17 -25.25 -20.36
C GLU A 96 -7.53 -24.70 -19.88
N TRP A 97 -8.55 -25.55 -19.86
CA TRP A 97 -9.90 -25.18 -19.46
C TRP A 97 -10.15 -25.58 -18.02
N TRP A 98 -10.59 -24.61 -17.22
CA TRP A 98 -10.87 -24.77 -15.81
C TRP A 98 -12.36 -24.64 -15.53
N THR A 99 -12.86 -25.63 -14.82
CA THR A 99 -14.10 -25.57 -14.04
C THR A 99 -13.72 -25.74 -12.56
N ASP A 100 -14.66 -25.55 -11.65
CA ASP A 100 -14.40 -25.73 -10.22
C ASP A 100 -13.91 -27.16 -9.91
N THR A 101 -14.48 -28.16 -10.59
CA THR A 101 -14.25 -29.59 -10.32
C THR A 101 -13.23 -30.27 -11.24
N TYR A 102 -13.08 -29.80 -12.47
CA TYR A 102 -12.27 -30.46 -13.50
C TYR A 102 -11.40 -29.46 -14.26
N CYS A 103 -10.22 -29.93 -14.65
CA CYS A 103 -9.38 -29.30 -15.65
C CYS A 103 -9.27 -30.21 -16.88
N PHE A 104 -9.29 -29.63 -18.06
CA PHE A 104 -8.99 -30.35 -19.29
C PHE A 104 -8.20 -29.50 -20.26
N VAL A 105 -7.27 -30.14 -20.96
CA VAL A 105 -6.34 -29.47 -21.87
C VAL A 105 -6.75 -29.77 -23.30
N THR A 106 -6.87 -28.73 -24.11
CA THR A 106 -7.18 -28.83 -25.53
C THR A 106 -6.04 -28.30 -26.38
N PHE A 107 -5.70 -29.02 -27.44
CA PHE A 107 -4.78 -28.55 -28.46
C PHE A 107 -5.45 -28.72 -29.82
N LYS A 108 -5.71 -27.59 -30.49
CA LYS A 108 -6.56 -27.54 -31.69
C LYS A 108 -7.95 -28.13 -31.41
N GLU A 109 -8.30 -29.24 -32.03
CA GLU A 109 -9.63 -29.87 -31.93
C GLU A 109 -9.64 -31.09 -30.99
N LYS A 110 -8.50 -31.39 -30.35
CA LYS A 110 -8.36 -32.60 -29.53
C LYS A 110 -8.15 -32.26 -28.06
N VAL A 111 -8.83 -33.00 -27.20
CA VAL A 111 -8.56 -33.03 -25.75
C VAL A 111 -7.34 -33.91 -25.52
N LEU A 112 -6.28 -33.32 -24.94
CA LEU A 112 -5.04 -34.01 -24.62
C LEU A 112 -5.07 -34.65 -23.23
N ASP A 113 -5.73 -33.99 -22.28
CA ASP A 113 -5.87 -34.54 -20.94
C ASP A 113 -7.13 -34.02 -20.27
N LYS A 114 -7.64 -34.78 -19.30
CA LYS A 114 -8.77 -34.42 -18.47
C LYS A 114 -8.61 -35.06 -17.10
N HIS A 115 -8.52 -34.23 -16.06
CA HIS A 115 -8.39 -34.68 -14.68
C HIS A 115 -9.30 -33.86 -13.76
N LYS A 116 -9.52 -34.39 -12.54
CA LYS A 116 -10.16 -33.63 -11.47
C LYS A 116 -9.24 -32.51 -11.01
N ASN A 117 -9.81 -31.48 -10.39
CA ASN A 117 -9.03 -30.39 -9.82
C ASN A 117 -8.00 -30.92 -8.81
N GLU A 118 -6.72 -30.77 -9.13
CA GLU A 118 -5.60 -31.26 -8.33
C GLU A 118 -5.43 -30.50 -7.00
N TYR A 119 -5.98 -29.29 -6.91
CA TYR A 119 -5.92 -28.44 -5.73
C TYR A 119 -7.02 -28.74 -4.69
N PHE A 120 -7.69 -29.88 -4.81
CA PHE A 120 -8.73 -30.31 -3.88
C PHE A 120 -8.66 -31.81 -3.61
N LYS A 121 -8.63 -32.18 -2.33
CA LYS A 121 -8.65 -33.59 -1.91
C LYS A 121 -10.08 -34.13 -2.00
N TYR A 122 -10.27 -35.18 -2.78
CA TYR A 122 -11.56 -35.86 -2.89
C TYR A 122 -11.67 -36.99 -1.86
N PRO A 123 -12.90 -37.37 -1.46
CA PRO A 123 -13.09 -38.53 -0.61
C PRO A 123 -12.64 -39.80 -1.36
N GLU A 124 -11.70 -40.53 -0.78
CA GLU A 124 -11.20 -41.79 -1.31
C GLU A 124 -11.60 -42.94 -0.38
N SER A 125 -11.97 -44.08 -0.98
CA SER A 125 -12.26 -45.30 -0.23
C SER A 125 -10.99 -45.76 0.48
N SER A 126 -11.04 -45.94 1.81
CA SER A 126 -9.89 -46.46 2.55
C SER A 126 -9.58 -47.88 2.08
N THR A 127 -8.36 -48.11 1.62
CA THR A 127 -7.89 -49.45 1.23
C THR A 127 -7.04 -50.07 2.33
N ASP A 128 -7.20 -51.37 2.53
CA ASP A 128 -6.36 -52.20 3.40
C ASP A 128 -4.94 -52.37 2.81
N GLU A 129 -4.00 -52.98 3.55
CA GLU A 129 -2.61 -53.24 3.12
C GLU A 129 -2.52 -54.02 1.79
N LEU A 130 -3.58 -54.75 1.43
CA LEU A 130 -3.72 -55.49 0.17
C LEU A 130 -4.44 -54.71 -0.95
N GLY A 131 -4.75 -53.42 -0.75
CA GLY A 131 -5.42 -52.56 -1.73
C GLY A 131 -6.93 -52.79 -1.87
N GLN A 132 -7.55 -53.58 -0.98
CA GLN A 132 -8.99 -53.86 -0.98
C GLN A 132 -9.72 -52.78 -0.16
N PRO A 133 -10.90 -52.29 -0.59
CA PRO A 133 -11.64 -51.30 0.18
C PRO A 133 -12.11 -51.89 1.52
N ILE A 134 -11.80 -51.20 2.62
CA ILE A 134 -12.29 -51.55 3.96
C ILE A 134 -13.78 -51.24 3.98
N LEU A 135 -14.61 -52.24 4.30
CA LEU A 135 -16.06 -52.10 4.38
C LEU A 135 -16.49 -51.80 5.81
N ASP A 136 -17.53 -50.99 5.98
CA ASP A 136 -18.21 -50.76 7.25
C ASP A 136 -19.11 -51.95 7.63
N ASP A 137 -19.73 -51.89 8.81
CA ASP A 137 -20.63 -52.92 9.32
C ASP A 137 -21.88 -53.19 8.42
N VAL A 138 -22.13 -52.33 7.43
CA VAL A 138 -23.24 -52.41 6.47
C VAL A 138 -22.75 -52.86 5.07
N GLY A 139 -21.44 -53.10 4.92
CA GLY A 139 -20.83 -53.54 3.66
C GLY A 139 -20.55 -52.42 2.66
N GLN A 140 -20.55 -51.15 3.08
CA GLN A 140 -20.15 -50.01 2.25
C GLN A 140 -18.69 -49.65 2.50
N PRO A 141 -17.92 -49.23 1.47
CA PRO A 141 -16.54 -48.80 1.66
C PRO A 141 -16.46 -47.59 2.59
N ILE A 142 -15.63 -47.69 3.63
CA ILE A 142 -15.31 -46.58 4.50
C ILE A 142 -14.60 -45.53 3.66
N VAL A 143 -15.14 -44.32 3.62
CA VAL A 143 -14.57 -43.21 2.86
C VAL A 143 -13.78 -42.33 3.81
N THR A 144 -12.52 -42.07 3.49
CA THR A 144 -11.71 -41.11 4.23
C THR A 144 -12.31 -39.72 4.10
N LYS A 145 -12.48 -39.00 5.22
CA LYS A 145 -12.93 -37.60 5.19
C LYS A 145 -11.77 -36.74 4.68
N PRO A 146 -11.82 -36.20 3.45
CA PRO A 146 -10.73 -35.41 2.93
C PRO A 146 -10.61 -34.12 3.76
N ARG A 147 -9.37 -33.74 4.07
CA ARG A 147 -9.08 -32.48 4.77
C ARG A 147 -8.78 -31.41 3.73
N ASN A 148 -9.70 -30.45 3.59
CA ASN A 148 -9.54 -29.26 2.76
C ASN A 148 -9.88 -28.03 3.59
N HIS A 149 -9.28 -26.90 3.23
CA HIS A 149 -9.67 -25.58 3.73
C HIS A 149 -10.95 -25.09 3.06
N PHE A 150 -11.05 -25.26 1.74
CA PHE A 150 -12.27 -24.93 1.01
C PHE A 150 -13.36 -25.99 1.19
N ALA A 151 -14.61 -25.54 1.28
CA ALA A 151 -15.77 -26.41 1.37
C ALA A 151 -16.09 -27.13 0.05
N ALA A 152 -15.72 -26.52 -1.08
CA ALA A 152 -15.91 -27.01 -2.43
C ALA A 152 -14.64 -26.75 -3.26
N PRO A 153 -14.37 -27.55 -4.31
CA PRO A 153 -13.23 -27.30 -5.17
C PRO A 153 -13.45 -25.96 -5.90
N LYS A 154 -12.37 -25.20 -6.09
CA LYS A 154 -12.38 -23.89 -6.74
C LYS A 154 -11.34 -23.83 -7.85
N LYS A 155 -11.55 -23.01 -8.88
CA LYS A 155 -10.55 -22.76 -9.93
C LYS A 155 -9.33 -22.04 -9.33
N PRO A 156 -8.09 -22.41 -9.69
CA PRO A 156 -6.86 -21.88 -9.08
C PRO A 156 -6.52 -20.46 -9.57
N TYR A 157 -7.50 -19.56 -9.60
CA TYR A 157 -7.35 -18.19 -10.03
C TYR A 157 -8.05 -17.25 -9.06
N THR A 158 -7.44 -16.10 -8.80
CA THR A 158 -8.07 -14.97 -8.13
C THR A 158 -8.06 -13.78 -9.06
N PHE A 159 -9.22 -13.19 -9.25
CA PHE A 159 -9.46 -12.07 -10.14
C PHE A 159 -9.58 -10.76 -9.38
N LEU A 160 -9.04 -9.69 -9.94
CA LEU A 160 -9.22 -8.32 -9.46
C LEU A 160 -10.16 -7.58 -10.40
N SER A 161 -11.35 -7.28 -9.91
CA SER A 161 -12.43 -6.55 -10.57
C SER A 161 -13.02 -5.57 -9.56
N VAL A 162 -13.26 -4.32 -9.96
CA VAL A 162 -13.67 -3.22 -9.07
C VAL A 162 -14.99 -2.61 -9.54
N TYR A 163 -15.14 -2.40 -10.84
CA TYR A 163 -16.31 -1.78 -11.46
C TYR A 163 -17.13 -2.80 -12.25
N SER A 164 -17.39 -3.97 -11.66
CA SER A 164 -18.21 -5.02 -12.25
C SER A 164 -19.68 -4.86 -11.86
N LEU A 165 -20.57 -4.98 -12.86
CA LEU A 165 -22.02 -5.15 -12.67
C LEU A 165 -22.45 -6.62 -12.77
N GLN A 166 -21.50 -7.55 -12.84
CA GLN A 166 -21.75 -9.00 -12.96
C GLN A 166 -22.48 -9.42 -14.25
N GLU A 167 -22.47 -8.58 -15.29
CA GLU A 167 -23.09 -8.87 -16.59
C GLU A 167 -22.09 -9.42 -17.61
N GLN A 168 -20.79 -9.26 -17.37
CA GLN A 168 -19.72 -9.68 -18.27
C GLN A 168 -18.44 -10.02 -17.50
N PRO A 169 -17.45 -10.68 -18.14
CA PRO A 169 -16.25 -11.16 -17.45
C PRO A 169 -15.31 -10.08 -16.88
N HIS A 170 -15.39 -8.85 -17.37
CA HIS A 170 -14.47 -7.76 -17.06
C HIS A 170 -15.22 -6.51 -16.62
N ASP A 171 -14.54 -5.58 -15.94
CA ASP A 171 -15.18 -4.33 -15.53
C ASP A 171 -15.73 -3.57 -16.75
N ILE A 172 -16.87 -2.90 -16.54
CA ILE A 172 -17.52 -2.12 -17.62
C ILE A 172 -16.72 -0.86 -17.95
N THR A 173 -15.94 -0.38 -16.99
CA THR A 173 -15.14 0.83 -17.12
C THR A 173 -13.98 0.82 -16.14
N GLY A 174 -13.01 1.70 -16.37
CA GLY A 174 -11.92 1.95 -15.44
C GLY A 174 -11.66 3.44 -15.26
N LEU A 175 -10.86 3.79 -14.25
CA LEU A 175 -10.49 5.19 -13.99
C LEU A 175 -9.81 5.85 -15.20
N ILE A 176 -9.04 5.10 -15.99
CA ILE A 176 -8.41 5.63 -17.21
C ILE A 176 -9.47 6.04 -18.22
N GLU A 177 -10.45 5.18 -18.51
CA GLU A 177 -11.48 5.42 -19.53
C GLU A 177 -12.39 6.57 -19.18
N GLN A 178 -12.83 6.65 -17.92
CA GLN A 178 -13.64 7.76 -17.41
C GLN A 178 -12.92 9.11 -17.60
N ASN A 179 -11.60 9.10 -17.65
CA ASN A 179 -10.77 10.30 -17.75
C ASN A 179 -10.27 10.65 -19.15
N ILE A 180 -10.51 9.81 -20.17
CA ILE A 180 -10.07 10.08 -21.56
C ILE A 180 -10.63 11.43 -22.07
N ALA A 181 -11.89 11.75 -21.73
CA ALA A 181 -12.52 13.01 -22.14
C ALA A 181 -11.79 14.23 -21.55
N ASN A 182 -11.41 14.17 -20.27
CA ASN A 182 -10.68 15.24 -19.59
C ASN A 182 -9.26 15.39 -20.14
N GLN A 183 -8.56 14.27 -20.36
CA GLN A 183 -7.23 14.29 -20.99
C GLN A 183 -7.27 14.94 -22.38
N ARG A 184 -8.25 14.59 -23.23
CA ARG A 184 -8.41 15.22 -24.55
C ARG A 184 -8.66 16.72 -24.48
N ARG A 185 -9.47 17.18 -23.51
CA ARG A 185 -9.71 18.62 -23.29
C ARG A 185 -8.42 19.33 -22.88
N ILE A 186 -7.67 18.77 -21.93
CA ILE A 186 -6.39 19.31 -21.48
C ILE A 186 -5.41 19.41 -22.65
N THR A 187 -5.18 18.33 -23.40
CA THR A 187 -4.28 18.32 -24.56
C THR A 187 -4.68 19.38 -25.57
N LYS A 188 -5.96 19.44 -25.95
CA LYS A 188 -6.45 20.44 -26.90
C LYS A 188 -6.25 21.88 -26.41
N ARG A 189 -6.46 22.15 -25.11
CA ARG A 189 -6.28 23.49 -24.53
C ARG A 189 -4.81 23.87 -24.45
N THR A 190 -3.94 22.94 -24.06
CA THR A 190 -2.49 23.16 -24.07
C THR A 190 -1.99 23.47 -25.49
N GLU A 191 -2.39 22.68 -26.48
CA GLU A 191 -2.04 22.94 -27.90
C GLU A 191 -2.54 24.31 -28.38
N GLN A 192 -3.73 24.74 -27.94
CA GLN A 192 -4.25 26.06 -28.26
C GLN A 192 -3.45 27.17 -27.58
N ILE A 193 -3.02 26.98 -26.33
CA ILE A 193 -2.18 27.95 -25.62
C ILE A 193 -0.81 28.04 -26.30
N ASP A 194 -0.17 26.91 -26.61
CA ASP A 194 1.11 26.86 -27.29
C ASP A 194 1.04 27.53 -28.67
N TYR A 195 0.02 27.19 -29.46
CA TYR A 195 -0.20 27.80 -30.78
C TYR A 195 -0.41 29.32 -30.68
N ASN A 196 -1.20 29.78 -29.71
CA ASN A 196 -1.43 31.22 -29.54
C ASN A 196 -0.20 31.92 -28.97
N ALA A 197 0.55 31.31 -28.04
CA ALA A 197 1.78 31.87 -27.51
C ALA A 197 2.85 32.02 -28.61
N ASP A 198 3.00 31.01 -29.47
CA ASP A 198 3.91 31.06 -30.62
C ASP A 198 3.50 32.13 -31.65
N ASN A 199 2.20 32.35 -31.85
CA ASN A 199 1.69 33.32 -32.81
C ASN A 199 1.50 34.74 -32.24
N SER A 200 1.41 34.88 -30.92
CA SER A 200 1.23 36.15 -30.20
C SER A 200 2.33 37.16 -30.54
N ASN A 201 3.54 36.69 -30.85
CA ASN A 201 4.69 37.55 -31.19
C ASN A 201 4.88 37.78 -32.70
N ASN A 202 3.93 37.37 -33.57
CA ASN A 202 4.20 37.22 -35.01
C ASN A 202 3.21 37.92 -35.96
N GLY A 203 2.27 38.72 -35.47
CA GLY A 203 1.47 39.58 -36.34
C GLY A 203 2.31 40.76 -36.86
N TYR A 204 2.66 40.79 -38.14
CA TYR A 204 3.35 41.95 -38.75
C TYR A 204 2.61 42.40 -40.00
N ALA A 205 2.39 43.70 -40.11
CA ALA A 205 1.99 44.33 -41.36
C ALA A 205 3.24 44.91 -42.04
N PHE A 206 3.42 44.55 -43.32
CA PHE A 206 4.51 45.05 -44.15
C PHE A 206 3.96 46.10 -45.12
N SER A 207 4.65 47.23 -45.25
CA SER A 207 4.27 48.28 -46.19
C SER A 207 4.59 47.87 -47.62
N GLU A 208 3.62 47.99 -48.54
CA GLU A 208 3.80 47.70 -49.97
C GLU A 208 4.88 48.57 -50.62
N ASP A 209 5.03 49.82 -50.15
CA ASP A 209 6.09 50.74 -50.61
C ASP A 209 7.52 50.25 -50.32
N ASN A 210 7.70 49.34 -49.35
CA ASN A 210 9.01 48.86 -48.91
C ASN A 210 9.22 47.36 -49.19
N PHE A 211 8.16 46.57 -49.32
CA PHE A 211 8.22 45.14 -49.57
C PHE A 211 7.25 44.73 -50.69
N ASN A 212 7.75 43.96 -51.65
CA ASN A 212 6.88 43.20 -52.55
C ASN A 212 6.40 41.89 -51.87
N GLN A 213 5.41 41.20 -52.43
CA GLN A 213 4.83 40.00 -51.82
C GLN A 213 5.84 38.89 -51.49
N GLU A 214 6.88 38.72 -52.31
CA GLU A 214 7.90 37.69 -52.10
C GLU A 214 8.88 38.09 -50.98
N THR A 215 9.35 39.34 -50.98
CA THR A 215 10.24 39.88 -49.94
C THR A 215 9.55 40.01 -48.60
N ALA A 216 8.23 40.29 -48.56
CA ALA A 216 7.44 40.26 -47.33
C ALA A 216 7.36 38.85 -46.72
N LYS A 217 7.17 37.80 -47.53
CA LYS A 217 7.19 36.40 -47.06
C LYS A 217 8.57 35.98 -46.56
N GLN A 218 9.63 36.39 -47.25
CA GLN A 218 11.00 36.15 -46.82
C GLN A 218 11.32 36.88 -45.51
N ALA A 219 10.89 38.14 -45.36
CA ALA A 219 11.04 38.93 -44.13
C ALA A 219 10.28 38.30 -42.96
N ALA A 220 9.03 37.86 -43.16
CA ALA A 220 8.25 37.14 -42.16
C ALA A 220 8.93 35.83 -41.71
N THR A 221 9.47 35.05 -42.66
CA THR A 221 10.16 33.79 -42.37
C THR A 221 11.50 34.03 -41.66
N ALA A 222 12.27 35.03 -42.10
CA ALA A 222 13.53 35.42 -41.48
C ALA A 222 13.30 35.86 -40.03
N ARG A 223 12.24 36.63 -39.77
CA ARG A 223 11.88 37.08 -38.42
C ARG A 223 11.47 35.95 -37.50
N ARG A 224 10.65 35.02 -37.98
CA ARG A 224 10.27 33.81 -37.22
C ARG A 224 11.49 32.98 -36.80
N LYS A 225 12.58 33.03 -37.58
CA LYS A 225 13.85 32.36 -37.29
C LYS A 225 14.84 33.21 -36.47
N GLY A 226 14.47 34.44 -36.08
CA GLY A 226 15.35 35.36 -35.36
C GLY A 226 16.42 36.04 -36.22
N ASN A 227 16.34 35.95 -37.55
CA ASN A 227 17.31 36.54 -38.45
C ASN A 227 17.07 38.06 -38.64
N PRO A 228 18.13 38.86 -38.88
CA PRO A 228 17.99 40.26 -39.24
C PRO A 228 17.26 40.42 -40.58
N ILE A 229 16.45 41.46 -40.70
CA ILE A 229 15.74 41.82 -41.94
C ILE A 229 16.43 43.04 -42.54
N LEU A 230 16.77 42.98 -43.82
CA LEU A 230 17.22 44.13 -44.58
C LEU A 230 16.01 44.86 -45.17
N VAL A 231 15.83 46.14 -44.83
CA VAL A 231 14.79 46.99 -45.42
C VAL A 231 15.34 47.59 -46.72
N PRO A 232 14.67 47.41 -47.87
CA PRO A 232 15.10 47.99 -49.15
C PRO A 232 15.17 49.52 -49.09
N SER A 233 16.10 50.13 -49.84
CA SER A 233 16.24 51.58 -49.87
C SER A 233 15.06 52.23 -50.63
N GLY A 234 14.15 52.89 -49.91
CA GLY A 234 13.01 53.56 -50.54
C GLY A 234 12.10 54.34 -49.60
N GLY A 235 11.82 53.80 -48.40
CA GLY A 235 10.97 54.46 -47.40
C GLY A 235 11.62 54.58 -46.02
N PRO A 236 11.03 55.37 -45.10
CA PRO A 236 11.54 55.50 -43.75
C PRO A 236 11.29 54.20 -42.95
N ILE A 237 12.33 53.76 -42.22
CA ILE A 237 12.39 52.44 -41.56
C ILE A 237 11.25 52.25 -40.54
N ASP A 238 10.81 53.33 -39.90
CA ASP A 238 9.73 53.37 -38.91
C ASP A 238 8.35 52.98 -39.47
N ARG A 239 8.16 53.06 -40.79
CA ARG A 239 6.90 52.71 -41.47
C ARG A 239 6.97 51.43 -42.30
N ALA A 240 8.15 50.81 -42.39
CA ALA A 240 8.35 49.62 -43.22
C ALA A 240 7.71 48.36 -42.62
N ILE A 241 7.74 48.22 -41.29
CA ILE A 241 7.22 47.08 -40.55
C ILE A 241 6.41 47.60 -39.36
N TYR A 242 5.14 47.24 -39.30
CA TYR A 242 4.29 47.53 -38.15
C TYR A 242 3.98 46.23 -37.40
N PRO A 243 4.53 46.03 -36.18
CA PRO A 243 4.11 44.91 -35.34
C PRO A 243 2.66 45.14 -34.93
N LEU A 244 1.79 44.18 -35.27
CA LEU A 244 0.45 44.14 -34.73
C LEU A 244 0.54 43.77 -33.25
N PRO A 245 -0.21 44.43 -32.36
CA PRO A 245 -0.22 44.07 -30.96
C PRO A 245 -0.66 42.62 -30.82
N ALA A 246 0.08 41.87 -30.01
CA ALA A 246 -0.34 40.57 -29.52
C ALA A 246 -1.77 40.68 -28.96
N GLN A 247 -2.66 39.81 -29.39
CA GLN A 247 -3.92 39.64 -28.68
C GLN A 247 -3.63 38.76 -27.47
N ASP A 248 -3.85 39.32 -26.27
CA ASP A 248 -3.73 38.54 -25.05
C ASP A 248 -4.71 37.36 -25.08
N LEU A 249 -4.22 36.19 -24.68
CA LEU A 249 -5.05 35.02 -24.49
C LEU A 249 -6.12 35.32 -23.43
N PRO A 250 -7.42 35.10 -23.73
CA PRO A 250 -8.46 35.29 -22.74
C PRO A 250 -8.21 34.42 -21.50
N VAL A 251 -8.32 35.02 -20.31
CA VAL A 251 -8.10 34.34 -19.02
C VAL A 251 -8.95 33.06 -18.87
N GLY A 252 -10.11 33.02 -19.54
CA GLY A 252 -10.98 31.84 -19.57
C GLY A 252 -10.31 30.54 -20.04
N PHE A 253 -9.31 30.61 -20.94
CA PHE A 253 -8.59 29.41 -21.40
C PHE A 253 -7.74 28.78 -20.29
N PHE A 254 -7.09 29.61 -19.48
CA PHE A 254 -6.28 29.15 -18.34
C PHE A 254 -7.17 28.62 -17.22
N ASN A 255 -8.29 29.29 -16.94
CA ASN A 255 -9.26 28.83 -15.95
C ASN A 255 -9.87 27.48 -16.33
N GLU A 256 -10.26 27.29 -17.60
CA GLU A 256 -10.82 26.00 -18.07
C GLU A 256 -9.77 24.88 -18.03
N LEU A 257 -8.51 25.20 -18.36
CA LEU A 257 -7.40 24.24 -18.23
C LEU A 257 -7.22 23.81 -16.77
N GLU A 258 -7.25 24.75 -15.84
CA GLU A 258 -7.11 24.46 -14.41
C GLU A 258 -8.29 23.66 -13.86
N ILE A 259 -9.52 24.02 -14.24
CA ILE A 259 -10.72 23.23 -13.92
C ILE A 259 -10.58 21.80 -14.46
N SER A 260 -10.19 21.64 -15.73
CA SER A 260 -10.03 20.31 -16.34
C SER A 260 -8.95 19.47 -15.65
N LYS A 261 -7.84 20.11 -15.21
CA LYS A 261 -6.79 19.46 -14.41
C LYS A 261 -7.31 19.05 -13.03
N ASN A 262 -8.10 19.91 -12.38
CA ASN A 262 -8.66 19.63 -11.07
C ASN A 262 -9.74 18.55 -11.13
N ASP A 263 -10.56 18.52 -12.18
CA ASP A 263 -11.51 17.44 -12.46
C ASP A 263 -10.78 16.11 -12.69
N LEU A 264 -9.68 16.13 -13.45
CA LEU A 264 -8.80 14.97 -13.62
C LEU A 264 -8.19 14.52 -12.29
N ARG A 265 -7.70 15.43 -11.45
CA ARG A 265 -7.18 15.07 -10.12
C ARG A 265 -8.28 14.52 -9.20
N SER A 266 -9.48 15.08 -9.26
CA SER A 266 -10.63 14.65 -8.46
C SER A 266 -11.11 13.25 -8.83
N SER A 267 -11.13 12.93 -10.13
CA SER A 267 -11.52 11.60 -10.59
C SER A 267 -10.54 10.53 -10.17
N TRP A 268 -9.24 10.84 -10.11
CA TRP A 268 -8.21 9.94 -9.60
C TRP A 268 -8.11 9.92 -8.07
N GLY A 269 -8.79 10.81 -7.34
CA GLY A 269 -8.73 10.87 -5.88
C GLY A 269 -7.36 11.33 -5.35
N ILE A 270 -6.70 12.23 -6.07
CA ILE A 270 -5.36 12.74 -5.76
C ILE A 270 -5.37 14.23 -5.40
N GLN A 271 -6.48 14.77 -4.85
CA GLN A 271 -6.63 16.21 -4.62
C GLN A 271 -6.01 16.70 -3.30
N GLY A 272 -5.77 15.81 -2.34
CA GLY A 272 -5.15 16.15 -1.06
C GLY A 272 -3.63 16.08 -1.13
N ILE A 273 -3.03 15.24 -0.29
CA ILE A 273 -1.60 15.32 0.08
C ILE A 273 -0.67 15.04 -1.12
N ALA A 274 -1.14 14.27 -2.11
CA ALA A 274 -0.31 13.83 -3.24
C ALA A 274 -0.14 14.90 -4.35
N ALA A 275 -1.02 15.90 -4.45
CA ALA A 275 -1.00 16.86 -5.57
C ALA A 275 -0.22 18.16 -5.27
N GLN A 276 -0.07 18.55 -4.00
CA GLN A 276 0.62 19.77 -3.59
C GLN A 276 1.31 19.55 -2.23
N GLN A 277 2.47 20.18 -2.02
CA GLN A 277 3.03 20.29 -0.66
C GLN A 277 1.94 20.91 0.23
N PRO A 278 1.64 20.32 1.41
CA PRO A 278 0.72 20.95 2.34
C PRO A 278 1.25 22.35 2.66
N ASP A 279 0.41 23.38 2.55
CA ASP A 279 0.69 24.64 3.25
C ASP A 279 0.89 24.31 4.74
N GLU A 280 1.99 24.79 5.34
CA GLU A 280 2.36 24.53 6.74
C GLU A 280 1.24 24.89 7.76
N ASP A 281 0.23 25.66 7.34
CA ASP A 281 -0.87 26.17 8.17
C ASP A 281 -2.18 25.36 8.14
N GLN A 282 -2.24 24.18 7.51
CA GLN A 282 -3.46 23.38 7.58
C GLN A 282 -3.62 22.72 8.95
N THR A 283 -4.61 23.18 9.74
CA THR A 283 -5.02 22.54 11.00
C THR A 283 -5.13 21.02 10.83
N ALA A 284 -4.77 20.24 11.87
CA ALA A 284 -4.80 18.77 11.82
C ALA A 284 -6.15 18.20 11.33
N ARG A 285 -7.26 18.90 11.58
CA ARG A 285 -8.59 18.54 11.08
C ARG A 285 -8.77 18.74 9.57
N GLY A 286 -8.14 19.76 8.99
CA GLY A 286 -8.11 19.99 7.54
C GLY A 286 -7.28 18.95 6.80
N MET A 287 -6.12 18.57 7.36
CA MET A 287 -5.31 17.48 6.83
C MET A 287 -6.06 16.13 6.87
N ILE A 288 -6.73 15.81 7.99
CA ILE A 288 -7.57 14.60 8.10
C ILE A 288 -8.72 14.62 7.08
N LEU A 289 -9.35 15.77 6.83
CA LEU A 289 -10.43 15.87 5.86
C LEU A 289 -9.92 15.66 4.41
N ASN A 290 -8.77 16.25 4.07
CA ASN A 290 -8.14 16.08 2.76
C ASN A 290 -7.68 14.63 2.55
N GLN A 291 -7.10 14.01 3.58
CA GLN A 291 -6.74 12.59 3.56
C GLN A 291 -7.99 11.70 3.42
N ALA A 292 -9.09 12.02 4.10
CA ALA A 292 -10.35 11.29 3.97
C ALA A 292 -10.94 11.39 2.56
N GLN A 293 -10.81 12.53 1.89
CA GLN A 293 -11.25 12.70 0.51
C GLN A 293 -10.44 11.84 -0.46
N ASP A 294 -9.11 11.83 -0.35
CA ASP A 294 -8.22 10.98 -1.16
C ASP A 294 -8.44 9.48 -0.90
N THR A 295 -8.67 9.13 0.37
CA THR A 295 -8.85 7.73 0.81
C THR A 295 -10.24 7.19 0.47
N SER A 296 -11.28 8.02 0.34
CA SER A 296 -12.64 7.53 0.08
C SER A 296 -12.83 6.86 -1.28
N ARG A 297 -12.12 7.33 -2.33
CA ARG A 297 -12.22 6.79 -3.70
C ARG A 297 -11.16 5.73 -4.01
N ILE A 298 -9.90 6.00 -3.67
CA ILE A 298 -8.82 5.02 -3.84
C ILE A 298 -8.89 3.94 -2.75
N GLY A 299 -9.14 4.33 -1.50
CA GLY A 299 -9.18 3.41 -0.36
C GLY A 299 -10.51 2.67 -0.20
N GLY A 300 -11.66 3.26 -0.52
CA GLY A 300 -12.97 2.62 -0.26
C GLY A 300 -13.58 1.78 -1.39
N GLY A 301 -12.95 1.73 -2.57
CA GLY A 301 -13.44 0.89 -3.68
C GLY A 301 -12.33 0.00 -4.24
N ILE A 302 -11.20 0.62 -4.59
CA ILE A 302 -10.03 -0.11 -5.07
C ILE A 302 -9.30 -0.78 -3.91
N GLY A 303 -9.13 -0.09 -2.77
CA GLY A 303 -8.53 -0.64 -1.56
C GLY A 303 -9.27 -1.90 -1.08
N ASP A 304 -10.58 -1.78 -0.84
CA ASP A 304 -11.46 -2.89 -0.48
C ASP A 304 -11.33 -4.09 -1.44
N ALA A 305 -11.35 -3.85 -2.76
CA ALA A 305 -11.18 -4.91 -3.74
C ALA A 305 -9.79 -5.58 -3.69
N ILE A 306 -8.72 -4.82 -3.42
CA ILE A 306 -7.39 -5.41 -3.23
C ILE A 306 -7.33 -6.21 -1.93
N GLU A 307 -7.93 -5.71 -0.85
CA GLU A 307 -8.00 -6.43 0.44
C GLU A 307 -8.75 -7.75 0.28
N GLN A 308 -9.85 -7.76 -0.49
CA GLN A 308 -10.59 -8.96 -0.81
C GLN A 308 -9.81 -9.93 -1.69
N VAL A 309 -9.06 -9.44 -2.67
CA VAL A 309 -8.13 -10.29 -3.44
C VAL A 309 -7.08 -10.88 -2.52
N ALA A 310 -6.46 -10.08 -1.63
CA ALA A 310 -5.47 -10.55 -0.68
C ALA A 310 -6.02 -11.63 0.24
N ASP A 311 -7.25 -11.44 0.76
CA ASP A 311 -7.94 -12.43 1.57
C ASP A 311 -8.09 -13.76 0.84
N ASN A 312 -8.54 -13.74 -0.42
CA ASN A 312 -8.66 -14.94 -1.23
C ASN A 312 -7.32 -15.59 -1.55
N VAL A 313 -6.28 -14.80 -1.81
CA VAL A 313 -4.92 -15.32 -2.01
C VAL A 313 -4.43 -16.07 -0.76
N PHE A 314 -4.60 -15.50 0.44
CA PHE A 314 -4.18 -16.19 1.66
C PHE A 314 -5.03 -17.44 1.96
N ASN A 315 -6.33 -17.41 1.66
CA ASN A 315 -7.17 -18.59 1.76
C ASN A 315 -6.72 -19.70 0.77
N TRP A 316 -6.27 -19.33 -0.43
CA TRP A 316 -5.64 -20.25 -1.38
C TRP A 316 -4.33 -20.84 -0.85
N PHE A 317 -3.52 -20.05 -0.16
CA PHE A 317 -2.29 -20.55 0.45
C PHE A 317 -2.57 -21.63 1.48
N VAL A 318 -3.54 -21.39 2.37
CA VAL A 318 -3.97 -22.39 3.34
C VAL A 318 -4.49 -23.63 2.65
N GLN A 319 -5.31 -23.51 1.60
CA GLN A 319 -5.75 -24.67 0.82
C GLN A 319 -4.57 -25.48 0.26
N LEU A 320 -3.55 -24.82 -0.32
CA LEU A 320 -2.37 -25.50 -0.84
C LEU A 320 -1.57 -26.19 0.26
N TYR A 321 -1.48 -25.62 1.46
CA TYR A 321 -0.92 -26.28 2.64
C TYR A 321 -1.72 -27.55 3.01
N TYR A 322 -3.05 -27.50 3.03
CA TYR A 322 -3.86 -28.69 3.29
C TYR A 322 -3.66 -29.79 2.24
N VAL A 323 -3.43 -29.44 0.98
CA VAL A 323 -3.32 -30.40 -0.13
C VAL A 323 -1.92 -31.00 -0.22
N PHE A 324 -0.88 -30.16 -0.29
CA PHE A 324 0.47 -30.58 -0.67
C PHE A 324 1.50 -30.60 0.46
N TYR A 325 1.29 -29.91 1.59
CA TYR A 325 2.25 -30.02 2.70
C TYR A 325 2.14 -31.42 3.31
N ASP A 326 3.22 -32.16 3.27
CA ASP A 326 3.44 -33.44 3.93
C ASP A 326 4.64 -33.37 4.90
N GLU A 327 5.64 -32.54 4.60
CA GLU A 327 6.82 -32.27 5.44
C GLU A 327 6.62 -31.08 6.41
N GLN A 328 7.41 -31.03 7.48
CA GLN A 328 7.40 -29.91 8.45
C GLN A 328 8.11 -28.69 7.84
N HIS A 329 7.39 -27.58 7.70
CA HIS A 329 7.95 -26.30 7.28
C HIS A 329 8.00 -25.32 8.46
N PHE A 330 9.08 -24.56 8.59
CA PHE A 330 9.22 -23.52 9.60
C PHE A 330 8.55 -22.23 9.12
N ALA A 331 7.48 -21.81 9.79
CA ALA A 331 6.87 -20.51 9.57
C ALA A 331 7.23 -19.56 10.72
N ALA A 332 7.68 -18.35 10.38
CA ALA A 332 7.86 -17.26 11.32
C ALA A 332 6.51 -16.56 11.52
N ILE A 333 5.83 -16.82 12.64
CA ILE A 333 4.59 -16.11 12.98
C ILE A 333 4.98 -14.89 13.82
N MET A 334 4.51 -13.72 13.40
CA MET A 334 4.72 -12.48 14.15
C MET A 334 3.66 -12.39 15.24
N GLY A 335 4.07 -12.61 16.49
CA GLY A 335 3.20 -12.50 17.66
C GLY A 335 2.78 -11.06 17.96
N SER A 336 1.85 -10.88 18.90
CA SER A 336 1.29 -9.58 19.31
C SER A 336 2.31 -8.54 19.81
N ALA A 337 3.57 -8.95 20.02
CA ALA A 337 4.68 -8.10 20.44
C ALA A 337 5.82 -8.00 19.40
N LYS A 338 5.57 -8.29 18.10
CA LYS A 338 6.62 -8.44 17.06
C LYS A 338 7.66 -9.53 17.38
N ALA A 339 7.39 -10.39 18.36
CA ALA A 339 8.19 -11.58 18.62
C ALA A 339 7.97 -12.58 17.47
N VAL A 340 9.07 -12.97 16.83
CA VAL A 340 9.05 -14.01 15.79
C VAL A 340 9.04 -15.35 16.49
N GLU A 341 7.87 -15.99 16.57
CA GLU A 341 7.77 -17.38 16.99
C GLU A 341 7.92 -18.27 15.75
N TYR A 342 8.94 -19.13 15.77
CA TYR A 342 9.10 -20.17 14.75
C TYR A 342 8.17 -21.33 15.10
N VAL A 343 7.07 -21.44 14.37
CA VAL A 343 6.15 -22.56 14.50
C VAL A 343 6.39 -23.50 13.32
N THR A 344 6.64 -24.78 13.61
CA THR A 344 6.65 -25.82 12.59
C THR A 344 5.22 -26.15 12.22
N ILE A 345 4.85 -25.94 10.96
CA ILE A 345 3.51 -26.27 10.44
C ILE A 345 3.64 -27.52 9.59
N SER A 346 2.88 -28.56 9.95
CA SER A 346 2.67 -29.75 9.11
C SER A 346 1.18 -30.02 8.94
N ASN A 347 0.80 -30.75 7.90
CA ASN A 347 -0.60 -31.10 7.63
C ASN A 347 -1.22 -31.96 8.74
N SER A 348 -0.40 -32.74 9.46
CA SER A 348 -0.86 -33.46 10.65
C SER A 348 -1.25 -32.52 11.80
N ASP A 349 -0.62 -31.35 11.91
CA ASP A 349 -0.88 -30.36 12.97
C ASP A 349 -2.12 -29.50 12.66
N LEU A 350 -2.53 -29.42 11.39
CA LEU A 350 -3.75 -28.74 10.93
C LEU A 350 -5.01 -29.55 11.24
N THR A 351 -5.27 -29.78 12.53
CA THR A 351 -6.45 -30.51 13.03
C THR A 351 -7.69 -29.63 13.16
N THR A 352 -7.50 -28.32 13.29
CA THR A 352 -8.56 -27.31 13.36
C THR A 352 -8.61 -26.48 12.09
N GLN A 353 -9.83 -26.16 11.66
CA GLN A 353 -10.06 -25.26 10.52
C GLN A 353 -9.49 -23.88 10.85
N LEU A 354 -8.51 -23.46 10.07
CA LEU A 354 -7.94 -22.12 10.18
C LEU A 354 -8.89 -21.13 9.53
N ILE A 355 -9.18 -20.03 10.20
CA ILE A 355 -9.92 -18.92 9.61
C ILE A 355 -8.90 -17.84 9.30
N VAL A 356 -8.76 -17.53 8.01
CA VAL A 356 -7.93 -16.43 7.55
C VAL A 356 -8.84 -15.29 7.13
N SER A 357 -8.56 -14.10 7.64
CA SER A 357 -9.25 -12.87 7.27
C SER A 357 -8.24 -11.73 7.23
N VAL A 358 -8.22 -10.97 6.15
CA VAL A 358 -7.51 -9.69 6.10
C VAL A 358 -8.29 -8.64 6.89
N SER A 359 -7.60 -7.88 7.74
CA SER A 359 -8.23 -6.79 8.50
C SER A 359 -8.67 -5.67 7.54
N PRO A 360 -9.91 -5.16 7.65
CA PRO A 360 -10.36 -4.03 6.86
C PRO A 360 -9.43 -2.83 7.06
N ASP A 361 -9.23 -2.04 6.01
CA ASP A 361 -8.39 -0.84 6.00
C ASP A 361 -6.89 -1.10 6.27
N SER A 362 -6.44 -2.35 6.15
CA SER A 362 -5.02 -2.71 6.27
C SER A 362 -4.13 -2.09 5.20
N LEU A 363 -4.70 -1.75 4.03
CA LEU A 363 -3.99 -1.09 2.93
C LEU A 363 -4.07 0.43 2.97
N ARG A 364 -4.76 1.03 3.94
CA ARG A 364 -4.76 2.49 4.08
C ARG A 364 -3.33 2.96 4.39
N PRO A 365 -2.78 3.92 3.61
CA PRO A 365 -1.50 4.52 3.92
C PRO A 365 -1.54 5.07 5.34
N LYS A 366 -0.70 4.52 6.22
CA LYS A 366 -0.52 5.05 7.57
C LYS A 366 0.40 6.26 7.45
N ASP A 367 -0.17 7.45 7.60
CA ASP A 367 0.63 8.65 7.82
C ASP A 367 1.09 8.65 9.28
N GLU A 368 2.28 8.09 9.50
CA GLU A 368 2.90 8.00 10.82
C GLU A 368 2.99 9.38 11.48
N ILE A 369 3.28 10.45 10.73
CA ILE A 369 3.42 11.80 11.27
C ILE A 369 2.08 12.32 11.77
N THR A 370 1.01 12.17 10.99
CA THR A 370 -0.33 12.57 11.42
C THR A 370 -0.82 11.73 12.60
N GLN A 371 -0.52 10.43 12.64
CA GLN A 371 -0.85 9.57 13.78
C GLN A 371 -0.07 9.97 15.04
N ILE A 372 1.21 10.27 14.91
CA ILE A 372 2.07 10.78 16.00
C ILE A 372 1.50 12.08 16.55
N ASN A 373 1.19 13.06 15.68
CA ASN A 373 0.67 14.35 16.09
C ASN A 373 -0.71 14.23 16.76
N MET A 374 -1.58 13.35 16.26
CA MET A 374 -2.89 13.09 16.88
C MET A 374 -2.74 12.40 18.23
N ALA A 375 -1.86 11.40 18.33
CA ALA A 375 -1.61 10.68 19.57
C ALA A 375 -1.02 11.62 20.64
N GLN A 376 -0.06 12.47 20.27
CA GLN A 376 0.47 13.52 21.14
C GLN A 376 -0.63 14.50 21.58
N ALA A 377 -1.44 15.00 20.65
CA ALA A 377 -2.53 15.93 20.99
C ALA A 377 -3.59 15.31 21.91
N LEU A 378 -3.89 14.01 21.76
CA LEU A 378 -4.81 13.28 22.65
C LEU A 378 -4.19 13.04 24.03
N PHE A 379 -2.89 12.76 24.08
CA PHE A 379 -2.15 12.59 25.33
C PHE A 379 -2.05 13.90 26.11
N ASP A 380 -1.72 15.01 25.43
CA ASP A 380 -1.64 16.34 26.02
C ASP A 380 -3.00 16.81 26.58
N LYS A 381 -4.09 16.40 25.93
CA LYS A 381 -5.47 16.64 26.41
C LYS A 381 -5.90 15.69 27.53
N GLY A 382 -5.05 14.75 27.94
CA GLY A 382 -5.36 13.75 28.97
C GLY A 382 -6.42 12.73 28.56
N ALA A 383 -6.71 12.62 27.26
CA ALA A 383 -7.73 11.70 26.76
C ALA A 383 -7.23 10.24 26.67
N ILE A 384 -5.90 10.05 26.57
CA ILE A 384 -5.26 8.74 26.49
C ILE A 384 -4.12 8.62 27.50
N GLY A 385 -3.86 7.40 27.98
CA GLY A 385 -2.75 7.11 28.89
C GLY A 385 -1.42 6.86 28.16
N PRO A 386 -0.29 6.79 28.90
CA PRO A 386 1.04 6.56 28.32
C PRO A 386 1.15 5.25 27.52
N LYS A 387 0.51 4.18 27.99
CA LYS A 387 0.44 2.89 27.29
C LYS A 387 -0.22 3.04 25.92
N THR A 388 -1.41 3.63 25.90
CA THR A 388 -2.16 3.86 24.66
C THR A 388 -1.41 4.76 23.68
N LEU A 389 -0.72 5.80 24.18
CA LEU A 389 0.17 6.64 23.37
C LEU A 389 1.27 5.80 22.70
N LEU A 390 2.02 5.02 23.48
CA LEU A 390 3.13 4.22 22.96
C LEU A 390 2.67 3.11 22.00
N THR A 391 1.49 2.52 22.23
CA THR A 391 0.88 1.58 21.27
C THR A 391 0.50 2.29 19.96
N MET A 392 -0.04 3.51 20.03
CA MET A 392 -0.37 4.29 18.82
C MET A 392 0.87 4.74 18.05
N LEU A 393 2.01 4.94 18.72
CA LEU A 393 3.30 5.28 18.14
C LEU A 393 4.07 4.05 17.62
N ASP A 394 3.48 2.85 17.68
CA ASP A 394 4.10 1.56 17.32
C ASP A 394 5.45 1.32 18.02
N PHE A 395 5.58 1.79 19.26
CA PHE A 395 6.80 1.68 20.05
C PHE A 395 7.02 0.21 20.48
N PRO A 396 8.23 -0.36 20.28
CA PRO A 396 8.51 -1.72 20.74
C PRO A 396 8.34 -1.81 22.26
N ASN A 397 7.69 -2.87 22.73
CA ASN A 397 7.36 -3.10 24.15
C ASN A 397 6.64 -1.92 24.82
N ALA A 398 5.58 -1.39 24.19
CA ALA A 398 4.77 -0.29 24.71
C ALA A 398 4.31 -0.47 26.18
N ASP A 399 4.11 -1.71 26.62
CA ASP A 399 3.68 -2.04 27.98
C ASP A 399 4.78 -1.78 29.02
N GLU A 400 6.01 -2.21 28.74
CA GLU A 400 7.16 -2.00 29.63
C GLU A 400 7.53 -0.52 29.68
N ALA A 401 7.63 0.13 28.52
CA ALA A 401 7.97 1.55 28.43
C ALA A 401 6.91 2.47 29.09
N ALA A 402 5.63 2.11 29.03
CA ALA A 402 4.58 2.84 29.74
C ALA A 402 4.64 2.60 31.25
N GLY A 403 4.91 1.36 31.68
CA GLY A 403 5.13 1.02 33.08
C GLY A 403 6.29 1.81 33.68
N ASP A 404 7.42 1.85 32.96
CA ASP A 404 8.60 2.63 33.30
C ASP A 404 8.31 4.13 33.41
N GLY A 405 7.57 4.68 32.45
CA GLY A 405 7.18 6.10 32.47
C GLY A 405 6.27 6.46 33.65
N ILE A 406 5.32 5.57 34.01
CA ILE A 406 4.47 5.76 35.19
C ILE A 406 5.30 5.62 36.46
N LEU A 407 6.19 4.63 36.55
CA LEU A 407 7.05 4.43 37.71
C LEU A 407 7.96 5.64 37.92
N TYR A 408 8.58 6.18 36.87
CA TYR A 408 9.36 7.41 36.94
C TYR A 408 8.55 8.61 37.48
N LYS A 409 7.28 8.73 37.08
CA LYS A 409 6.41 9.84 37.50
C LYS A 409 5.84 9.67 38.91
N THR A 410 5.60 8.44 39.34
CA THR A 410 4.94 8.12 40.62
C THR A 410 5.95 7.90 41.75
N ASP A 411 7.06 7.23 41.47
CA ASP A 411 8.15 6.97 42.41
C ASP A 411 9.52 7.00 41.70
N PRO A 412 10.13 8.21 41.58
CA PRO A 412 11.43 8.38 40.96
C PRO A 412 12.55 7.58 41.67
N MET A 413 12.43 7.35 42.97
CA MET A 413 13.44 6.61 43.74
C MET A 413 13.39 5.12 43.46
N ALA A 414 12.19 4.53 43.39
CA ALA A 414 12.03 3.14 42.97
C ALA A 414 12.50 2.92 41.53
N TYR A 415 12.17 3.84 40.61
CA TYR A 415 12.65 3.78 39.23
C TYR A 415 14.18 3.77 39.15
N MET A 416 14.84 4.65 39.90
CA MET A 416 16.30 4.73 39.93
C MET A 416 16.95 3.49 40.55
N MET A 417 16.36 2.90 41.58
CA MET A 417 16.86 1.63 42.16
C MET A 417 16.73 0.45 41.19
N LEU A 418 15.66 0.39 40.41
CA LEU A 418 15.40 -0.73 39.51
C LEU A 418 16.27 -0.69 38.24
N ASN A 419 16.41 0.51 37.65
CA ASN A 419 17.08 0.68 36.35
C ASN A 419 18.55 1.14 36.47
N PHE A 420 18.96 1.73 37.60
CA PHE A 420 20.32 2.22 37.83
C PHE A 420 20.85 1.80 39.22
N PRO A 421 21.02 0.49 39.48
CA PRO A 421 21.39 -0.01 40.81
C PRO A 421 22.74 0.51 41.32
N ASP A 422 23.71 0.73 40.42
CA ASP A 422 25.04 1.26 40.78
C ASP A 422 24.96 2.72 41.27
N LEU A 423 24.12 3.54 40.63
CA LEU A 423 23.89 4.93 41.01
C LEU A 423 23.12 5.01 42.33
N ALA A 424 22.13 4.14 42.50
CA ALA A 424 21.36 4.04 43.74
C ALA A 424 22.25 3.62 44.93
N GLN A 425 23.17 2.67 44.75
CA GLN A 425 24.15 2.29 45.78
C GLN A 425 25.08 3.45 46.12
N GLN A 426 25.56 4.20 45.13
CA GLN A 426 26.43 5.34 45.36
C GLN A 426 25.71 6.46 46.12
N LEU A 427 24.44 6.73 45.80
CA LEU A 427 23.63 7.72 46.52
C LEU A 427 23.35 7.28 47.96
N GLN A 428 23.10 5.99 48.18
CA GLN A 428 22.87 5.43 49.52
C GLN A 428 24.15 5.45 50.36
N GLN A 429 25.32 5.18 49.77
CA GLN A 429 26.62 5.34 50.43
C GLN A 429 26.94 6.80 50.76
N ALA A 430 26.61 7.73 49.85
CA ALA A 430 26.78 9.16 50.09
C ALA A 430 25.88 9.66 51.24
N GLN A 431 24.63 9.20 51.31
CA GLN A 431 23.74 9.50 52.43
C GLN A 431 24.24 8.91 53.75
N GLN A 432 24.78 7.68 53.75
CA GLN A 432 25.39 7.09 54.95
C GLN A 432 26.63 7.85 55.40
N GLN A 433 27.49 8.31 54.48
CA GLN A 433 28.64 9.15 54.85
C GLN A 433 28.22 10.49 55.43
N GLN A 434 27.18 11.14 54.88
CA GLN A 434 26.66 12.38 55.46
C GLN A 434 26.05 12.17 56.85
N ALA A 435 25.27 11.10 57.04
CA ALA A 435 24.70 10.78 58.35
C ALA A 435 25.78 10.44 59.40
N GLN A 436 26.86 9.76 58.99
CA GLN A 436 27.98 9.44 59.87
C GLN A 436 28.81 10.69 60.21
N THR A 437 28.93 11.64 59.28
CA THR A 437 29.60 12.93 59.52
C THR A 437 28.81 13.82 60.48
N GLN A 438 27.47 13.80 60.39
CA GLN A 438 26.60 14.53 61.33
C GLN A 438 26.64 13.92 62.74
N MET A 439 26.61 12.59 62.88
CA MET A 439 26.78 11.94 64.19
C MET A 439 28.16 12.18 64.81
N MET A 440 29.22 12.28 64.00
CA MET A 440 30.56 12.59 64.49
C MET A 440 30.70 14.04 64.98
N ASN A 441 30.00 14.98 64.32
CA ASN A 441 29.97 16.38 64.74
C ASN A 441 29.15 16.61 66.02
N GLU A 442 28.03 15.90 66.22
CA GLU A 442 27.29 15.97 67.50
C GLU A 442 28.05 15.34 68.67
N ALA A 443 28.82 14.27 68.43
CA ALA A 443 29.66 13.67 69.46
C ALA A 443 30.86 14.55 69.88
N GLN A 444 31.38 15.40 68.99
CA GLN A 444 32.46 16.35 69.32
C GLN A 444 32.00 17.65 69.97
N ALA A 445 30.71 18.01 69.86
CA ALA A 445 30.17 19.23 70.45
C ALA A 445 29.88 19.13 71.96
N THR A 446 29.92 17.94 72.57
CA THR A 446 29.55 17.74 73.99
C THR A 446 30.76 17.73 74.95
N GLY A 447 31.99 17.92 74.45
CA GLY A 447 33.23 17.69 75.21
C GLY A 447 34.12 18.89 75.55
N MET A 448 33.82 20.11 75.08
CA MET A 448 34.72 21.25 75.28
C MET A 448 34.00 22.57 75.57
N ASN A 449 34.47 23.21 76.64
CA ASN A 449 34.42 24.66 76.95
C ASN A 449 33.32 25.17 77.88
N THR A 450 33.40 24.72 79.13
CA THR A 450 33.33 25.58 80.32
C THR A 450 34.63 26.38 80.49
N ALA A 451 34.72 27.63 80.01
CA ALA A 451 35.58 28.68 80.59
C ALA A 451 35.49 30.02 79.84
N ALA A 452 35.16 31.06 80.62
CA ALA A 452 35.53 32.48 80.48
C ALA A 452 35.10 33.24 79.21
N THR A 453 34.00 34.01 79.23
CA THR A 453 33.89 35.42 79.68
C THR A 453 34.90 36.39 79.04
N ALA A 454 34.45 37.23 78.11
CA ALA A 454 34.08 38.63 78.37
C ALA A 454 34.10 39.50 77.08
N ALA A 455 33.08 40.35 76.97
CA ALA A 455 33.04 41.63 76.23
C ALA A 455 33.08 41.62 74.68
N ASN A 456 31.90 41.68 74.06
CA ASN A 456 31.32 42.89 73.42
C ASN A 456 30.34 42.55 72.27
N THR A 457 29.05 42.63 72.62
CA THR A 457 27.87 43.20 71.92
C THR A 457 27.50 42.89 70.45
N PRO A 458 26.17 42.85 70.16
CA PRO A 458 25.51 42.10 69.08
C PRO A 458 24.68 43.07 68.15
N PRO A 459 23.54 42.68 67.53
CA PRO A 459 23.25 41.70 66.46
C PRO A 459 22.50 42.34 65.25
N GLU A 460 22.26 41.57 64.18
CA GLU A 460 21.11 41.74 63.24
C GLU A 460 21.05 40.42 62.42
N GLU A 461 20.21 39.42 62.71
CA GLU A 461 18.76 39.28 62.53
C GLU A 461 18.30 39.50 61.07
N VAL A 462 18.37 38.47 60.23
CA VAL A 462 17.25 37.60 59.76
C VAL A 462 16.10 38.38 59.15
N THR A 463 15.82 38.16 57.85
CA THR A 463 14.48 37.76 57.35
C THR A 463 14.49 37.49 55.84
N GLU A 464 14.02 36.29 55.49
CA GLU A 464 13.54 35.91 54.16
C GLU A 464 12.30 36.72 53.78
N PRO A 465 12.01 36.98 52.49
CA PRO A 465 10.68 37.33 52.05
C PRO A 465 9.89 36.11 51.54
N GLU A 466 8.61 36.15 51.89
CA GLU A 466 7.59 35.12 51.85
C GLU A 466 7.20 34.62 50.45
N LYS A 467 6.86 33.32 50.39
CA LYS A 467 5.89 32.78 49.43
C LYS A 467 4.54 33.43 49.69
N ASN A 468 3.93 34.04 48.68
CA ASN A 468 2.49 34.25 48.69
C ASN A 468 1.83 33.79 47.39
N VAL A 469 0.89 32.87 47.59
CA VAL A 469 0.00 32.25 46.63
C VAL A 469 -1.26 33.11 46.60
N ALA A 470 -1.49 33.80 45.50
CA ALA A 470 -2.80 34.37 45.20
C ALA A 470 -2.98 34.43 43.69
N MET A 471 -3.72 33.44 43.18
CA MET A 471 -4.34 33.47 41.86
C MET A 471 -5.40 34.57 41.83
N ASP A 472 -5.53 35.25 40.69
CA ASP A 472 -6.81 35.76 40.20
C ASP A 472 -7.03 35.24 38.76
N PRO A 473 -8.27 34.86 38.40
CA PRO A 473 -8.57 34.11 37.18
C PRO A 473 -8.69 34.97 35.92
N ALA A 474 -8.53 34.29 34.79
CA ALA A 474 -8.60 34.78 33.42
C ALA A 474 -9.79 35.71 33.12
N SER A 475 -9.49 36.94 32.67
CA SER A 475 -10.47 37.83 32.06
C SER A 475 -10.60 37.53 30.56
N ALA A 476 -11.74 36.96 30.18
CA ALA A 476 -12.23 36.90 28.81
C ALA A 476 -12.68 38.30 28.37
N ALA A 477 -11.88 38.96 27.52
CA ALA A 477 -12.26 40.22 26.89
C ALA A 477 -11.48 40.44 25.58
N LEU A 478 -11.65 39.54 24.61
CA LEU A 478 -11.30 39.78 23.20
C LEU A 478 -12.41 39.19 22.32
N SER A 479 -13.57 39.82 22.38
CA SER A 479 -14.63 39.74 21.38
C SER A 479 -14.86 41.17 20.91
N GLN A 480 -14.98 41.34 19.58
CA GLN A 480 -15.18 42.57 18.81
C GLN A 480 -13.91 43.15 18.17
N VAL A 481 -13.52 42.52 17.06
CA VAL A 481 -12.88 43.21 15.93
C VAL A 481 -13.84 43.09 14.73
N PRO A 482 -14.41 44.19 14.22
CA PRO A 482 -15.13 44.20 12.95
C PRO A 482 -14.12 44.31 11.79
N LEU A 483 -14.23 43.43 10.80
CA LEU A 483 -13.44 43.47 9.57
C LEU A 483 -14.13 44.34 8.50
N PRO A 484 -13.36 45.11 7.69
CA PRO A 484 -13.83 45.81 6.50
C PRO A 484 -14.10 44.89 5.30
#